data_AF-A0A7Y3DRP3-F1
#
_entry.id   AF-A0A7Y3DRP3-F1
#
_cell.length_a   1.000
_cell.length_b   1.000
_cell.length_c   1.000
_cell.angle_alpha   90.00
_cell.angle_beta   90.00
_cell.angle_gamma   90.00
#
_symmetry.space_group_name_H-M   'P 1'
#
loop_
_entity.id
_entity.type
_entity.pdbx_description
1 polymer ?
#
loop_
_entity_poly.entity_id
_entity_poly.type
_entity_poly.pdbx_seq_one_letter_code
_entity_poly.pdbx_strand_id
1 'polypeptide(L)' 'MTRVVESVAPDFEDGMTWEKVVTKDLEGARRFSEFSKRLGRLVPVPSIVIDDELVFERTPSVEKLKACILRFIKKRQH' A
#
# COMPACT_ATOMS: atom_id res chain seq x y z
N MET A 1 -7.79 7.35 3.07
CA MET A 1 -6.93 6.15 2.98
C MET A 1 -5.76 6.18 3.96
N THR A 2 -4.87 7.17 3.95
CA THR A 2 -3.69 7.22 4.85
C THR A 2 -4.02 6.97 6.33
N ARG A 3 -5.08 7.60 6.86
CA ARG A 3 -5.55 7.37 8.26
C ARG A 3 -5.82 5.91 8.61
N VAL A 4 -6.29 5.11 7.64
CA VAL A 4 -6.56 3.68 7.85
C VAL A 4 -5.24 2.90 7.94
N VAL A 5 -4.22 3.29 7.17
CA VAL A 5 -2.89 2.69 7.26
C VAL A 5 -2.23 3.07 8.58
N GLU A 6 -2.29 4.35 8.95
CA GLU A 6 -1.74 4.87 10.21
C GLU A 6 -2.35 4.18 11.45
N SER A 7 -3.65 3.85 11.41
CA SER A 7 -4.31 3.15 12.52
C SER A 7 -3.98 1.65 12.59
N VAL A 8 -3.42 1.08 11.52
CA VAL A 8 -3.13 -0.36 11.41
C VAL A 8 -1.65 -0.64 11.56
N ALA A 9 -0.78 0.26 11.09
CA ALA A 9 0.66 0.10 11.11
C ALA A 9 1.26 -0.24 12.49
N PRO A 10 0.78 0.32 13.63
CA PRO A 10 1.29 -0.03 14.96
C PRO A 10 1.11 -1.52 15.34
N ASP A 11 0.14 -2.21 14.73
CA ASP A 11 -0.06 -3.64 15.00
C ASP A 11 0.96 -4.55 14.28
N PHE A 12 1.81 -3.96 13.43
CA PHE A 12 2.72 -4.69 12.53
C PHE A 12 4.15 -4.12 12.52
N GLU A 13 4.58 -3.40 13.56
CA GLU A 13 5.87 -2.69 13.59
C GLU A 13 7.07 -3.60 13.30
N ASP A 14 7.06 -4.86 13.75
CA ASP A 14 8.14 -5.83 13.51
C ASP A 14 8.05 -6.56 12.14
N GLY A 15 6.95 -6.42 11.40
CA GLY A 15 6.68 -7.20 10.18
C GLY A 15 6.44 -6.38 8.91
N MET A 16 6.35 -5.05 9.03
CA MET A 16 5.96 -4.18 7.93
C MET A 16 6.57 -2.79 8.07
N THR A 17 7.24 -2.34 7.01
CA THR A 17 7.50 -0.92 6.77
C THR A 17 6.41 -0.36 5.86
N TRP A 18 6.11 0.92 6.01
CA TRP A 18 5.18 1.61 5.14
C TRP A 18 5.60 3.06 4.96
N GLU A 19 5.18 3.63 3.84
CA GLU A 19 5.41 5.04 3.54
C GLU A 19 4.21 5.61 2.80
N LYS A 20 4.02 6.92 2.92
CA LYS A 20 3.00 7.65 2.18
C LYS A 20 3.60 8.24 0.91
N VAL A 21 3.18 7.74 -0.24
CA VAL A 21 3.55 8.33 -1.53
C VAL A 21 2.58 9.46 -1.87
N VAL A 22 3.11 10.68 -2.04
CA VAL A 22 2.33 11.87 -2.42
C VAL A 22 2.63 12.23 -3.87
N THR A 23 1.65 12.05 -4.76
CA THR A 23 1.82 12.26 -6.21
C THR A 23 2.05 13.71 -6.63
N LYS A 24 1.87 14.68 -5.71
CA LYS A 24 2.16 16.09 -5.95
C LYS A 24 3.64 16.43 -5.79
N ASP A 25 4.39 15.60 -5.07
CA ASP A 25 5.83 15.78 -4.89
C ASP A 25 6.58 15.08 -6.01
N LEU A 26 7.72 15.63 -6.44
CA LEU A 26 8.49 15.10 -7.58
C LEU A 26 8.82 13.62 -7.41
N GLU A 27 9.27 13.23 -6.22
CA GLU A 27 9.61 11.84 -5.92
C GLU A 27 8.38 10.93 -5.95
N GLY A 28 7.27 11.36 -5.34
CA GLY A 28 6.04 10.57 -5.35
C GLY A 28 5.42 10.46 -6.73
N ALA A 29 5.50 11.51 -7.55
CA ALA A 29 5.10 11.49 -8.96
C ALA A 29 5.93 10.50 -9.77
N ARG A 30 7.24 10.44 -9.52
CA ARG A 30 8.14 9.48 -10.16
C ARG A 30 7.77 8.04 -9.79
N ARG A 31 7.66 7.73 -8.50
CA ARG A 31 7.28 6.38 -8.01
C ARG A 31 5.92 5.96 -8.57
N PHE A 32 4.95 6.87 -8.58
CA PHE A 32 3.63 6.64 -9.18
C PHE A 32 3.69 6.32 -10.68
N SER A 33 4.50 7.07 -11.42
CA SER A 33 4.70 6.87 -12.86
C SER A 33 5.39 5.53 -13.16
N GLU A 34 6.44 5.19 -12.42
CA GLU A 34 7.15 3.91 -12.54
C GLU A 34 6.22 2.72 -12.23
N PHE A 35 5.42 2.82 -11.16
CA PHE A 35 4.47 1.79 -10.80
C PHE A 35 3.31 1.64 -11.81
N SER A 36 2.75 2.76 -12.29
CA SER A 36 1.69 2.75 -13.32
C SER A 36 2.17 2.13 -14.63
N LYS A 37 3.42 2.40 -15.04
CA LYS A 37 4.04 1.76 -16.21
C LYS A 37 4.15 0.26 -16.05
N ARG A 38 4.61 -0.22 -14.88
CA ARG A 38 4.69 -1.65 -14.57
C ARG A 38 3.32 -2.34 -14.59
N LEU A 39 2.28 -1.64 -14.13
CA LEU A 39 0.91 -2.14 -14.12
C LEU A 39 0.24 -2.13 -15.52
N GLY A 40 0.80 -1.39 -16.49
CA GLY A 40 0.22 -1.21 -17.82
C GLY A 40 -1.01 -0.29 -17.85
N ARG A 41 -1.36 0.35 -16.73
CA ARG A 41 -2.45 1.33 -16.60
C ARG A 41 -2.14 2.33 -15.49
N LEU A 42 -2.83 3.48 -15.52
CA LEU A 42 -2.75 4.44 -14.44
C LEU A 42 -3.28 3.84 -13.14
N VAL A 43 -2.49 3.97 -12.08
CA VAL A 43 -2.87 3.52 -10.74
C VAL A 43 -3.92 4.50 -10.18
N PRO A 44 -5.04 4.00 -9.63
CA PRO A 44 -6.05 4.88 -9.06
C PRO A 44 -5.53 5.59 -7.82
N VAL A 45 -5.92 6.85 -7.62
CA VAL A 45 -5.58 7.61 -6.42
C VAL A 45 -6.85 7.89 -5.62
N PRO A 46 -6.92 7.52 -4.32
CA PRO A 46 -5.88 6.87 -3.53
C PRO A 46 -5.86 5.33 -3.72
N SER A 47 -4.67 4.72 -3.57
CA SER A 47 -4.46 3.26 -3.59
C SER A 47 -3.52 2.78 -2.49
N ILE A 48 -3.58 1.49 -2.18
CA ILE A 48 -2.58 0.79 -1.36
C ILE A 48 -1.88 -0.25 -2.22
N VAL A 49 -0.56 -0.19 -2.20
CA VAL A 49 0.35 -1.14 -2.84
C VAL A 49 1.10 -1.88 -1.72
N ILE A 50 1.17 -3.21 -1.79
CA ILE A 50 1.89 -4.06 -0.84
C ILE A 50 2.77 -5.00 -1.67
N ASP A 51 4.07 -5.08 -1.38
CA ASP A 51 5.03 -5.92 -2.12
C ASP A 51 4.93 -5.76 -3.66
N ASP A 52 4.90 -4.51 -4.13
CA ASP A 52 4.73 -4.19 -5.56
C ASP A 52 3.41 -4.68 -6.21
N GLU A 53 2.43 -5.10 -5.41
CA GLU A 53 1.11 -5.50 -5.89
C GLU A 53 0.06 -4.43 -5.54
N LEU A 54 -0.78 -4.05 -6.53
CA LEU A 54 -1.92 -3.15 -6.30
C LEU A 54 -3.02 -3.91 -5.55
N VAL A 55 -3.09 -3.73 -4.24
CA VAL A 55 -4.01 -4.50 -3.37
C VAL A 55 -5.36 -3.80 -3.20
N PHE A 56 -5.36 -2.48 -3.07
CA PHE A 56 -6.60 -1.70 -2.88
C PHE A 56 -6.65 -0.48 -3.79
N GLU A 57 -7.73 -0.37 -4.57
CA GLU A 57 -8.04 0.78 -5.42
C GLU A 57 -9.04 1.77 -4.75
N ARG A 58 -9.52 1.42 -3.55
CA ARG A 58 -10.45 2.22 -2.74
C ARG A 58 -10.10 2.05 -1.27
N THR A 59 -10.47 3.02 -0.42
CA THR A 59 -10.14 2.97 1.01
C THR A 59 -10.80 1.74 1.65
N PRO A 60 -10.04 0.76 2.17
CA PRO A 60 -10.61 -0.39 2.86
C PRO A 60 -11.05 -0.03 4.28
N SER A 61 -11.80 -0.93 4.93
CA SER A 61 -11.95 -0.89 6.39
C SER A 61 -10.65 -1.30 7.09
N VAL A 62 -10.50 -0.89 8.34
CA VAL A 62 -9.36 -1.26 9.20
C VAL A 62 -9.19 -2.78 9.26
N GLU A 63 -10.27 -3.51 9.51
CA GLU A 63 -10.25 -4.98 9.60
C GLU A 63 -9.82 -5.64 8.30
N LYS A 64 -10.31 -5.14 7.16
CA LYS A 64 -9.96 -5.68 5.84
C LYS A 64 -8.48 -5.44 5.52
N LEU A 65 -7.95 -4.29 5.89
CA LEU A 65 -6.53 -3.99 5.72
C LEU A 65 -5.66 -4.88 6.62
N LYS A 66 -6.02 -5.03 7.91
CA LYS A 66 -5.33 -5.92 8.86
C LYS A 66 -5.25 -7.36 8.36
N ALA A 67 -6.39 -7.93 7.97
CA ALA A 67 -6.45 -9.30 7.45
C ALA A 67 -5.59 -9.49 6.19
N CYS A 68 -5.53 -8.45 5.34
CA CYS A 68 -4.71 -8.49 4.14
C CYS A 68 -3.21 -8.47 4.47
N ILE A 69 -2.76 -7.54 5.33
CA ILE A 69 -1.36 -7.46 5.77
C ILE A 69 -0.91 -8.78 6.41
N LEU A 70 -1.72 -9.35 7.31
CA LEU A 70 -1.46 -10.66 7.92
C LEU A 70 -1.25 -11.77 6.88
N ARG A 71 -2.04 -11.77 5.80
CA ARG A 71 -1.91 -12.73 4.71
C ARG A 71 -0.58 -12.57 3.97
N PHE A 72 -0.16 -11.34 3.70
CA PHE A 72 1.13 -11.06 3.06
C PHE A 72 2.31 -11.46 3.95
N ILE A 73 2.28 -11.11 5.23
CA ILE A 73 3.33 -11.49 6.20
C ILE A 73 3.46 -13.02 6.27
N LYS A 74 2.34 -13.75 6.38
CA LYS A 74 2.35 -15.22 6.37
C LYS A 74 2.90 -15.82 5.07
N LYS A 75 2.61 -15.20 3.91
CA LYS A 75 3.13 -15.64 2.61
C LYS A 75 4.65 -15.51 2.51
N ARG A 76 5.27 -14.55 3.20
CA ARG A 76 6.73 -14.34 3.20
C ARG A 76 7.51 -15.33 4.10
N GLN A 77 6.83 -16.01 5.02
CA GLN A 77 7.45 -16.98 5.95
C GLN A 77 7.52 -18.41 5.40
N HIS A 78 7.09 -18.62 4.17
CA HIS A 78 7.04 -19.91 3.48
C HIS A 78 7.86 -19.86 2.19
#